data_AF-A0A150SQE6-F1
#
_entry.id   AF-A0A150SQE6-F1
#
_cell.length_a   1.000
_cell.length_b   1.000
_cell.length_c   1.000
_cell.angle_alpha   90.00
_cell.angle_beta   90.00
_cell.angle_gamma   90.00
#
_symmetry.space_group_name_H-M   'P 1'
#
loop_
_entity.id
_entity.type
_entity.pdbx_description
1 polymer ?
#
loop_
_entity_poly.entity_id
_entity_poly.type
_entity_poly.pdbx_seq_one_letter_code
_entity_poly.pdbx_strand_id
1 'polypeptide(L)'
;MSLSQTMYFVCSDVLSLILQLRNSRDLPAPDILQRRVLGLFETMMQNGREARIPEQDMIDAKFALAAFADEVIFNSNWPGRTQWLQNPLQFQFFQLNTAGDGFFANLDNLYGQRGRNHVAQIYFLCLALGFQGKYRLRQQEGLGAVIEGVGNYVAVSEGGGDVLAPNAERKDGGAGAVRRELPYLAIALGLLVLAVLVVIVLRLVVASDAEGVADQIKKLISTGT
;
A
#
# COMPACT_ATOMS: atom_id res chain seq x y z
N MET A 1 -11.86 -24.52 -8.95
CA MET A 1 -11.53 -23.08 -9.14
C MET A 1 -12.03 -22.34 -7.91
N SER A 2 -11.19 -21.56 -7.24
CA SER A 2 -11.62 -20.79 -6.07
C SER A 2 -12.57 -19.67 -6.51
N LEU A 3 -13.44 -19.19 -5.61
CA LEU A 3 -14.37 -18.08 -5.92
C LEU A 3 -13.60 -16.83 -6.40
N SER A 4 -12.44 -16.57 -5.80
CA SER A 4 -11.46 -15.58 -6.23
C SER A 4 -11.04 -15.74 -7.70
N GLN A 5 -10.57 -16.92 -8.09
CA GLN A 5 -10.19 -17.21 -9.48
C GLN A 5 -11.35 -16.98 -10.45
N THR A 6 -12.55 -17.43 -10.08
CA THR A 6 -13.75 -17.24 -10.90
C THR A 6 -14.08 -15.76 -11.06
N MET A 7 -14.02 -14.98 -9.97
CA MET A 7 -14.23 -13.52 -10.01
C MET A 7 -13.22 -12.83 -10.93
N TYR A 8 -11.94 -13.19 -10.85
CA TYR A 8 -10.92 -12.66 -11.77
C TYR A 8 -11.20 -13.01 -13.23
N PHE A 9 -11.58 -14.27 -13.51
CA PHE A 9 -11.89 -14.71 -14.86
C PHE A 9 -13.07 -13.91 -15.45
N VAL A 10 -14.13 -13.74 -14.67
CA VAL A 10 -15.31 -12.94 -15.07
C VAL A 10 -14.93 -11.48 -15.34
N CYS A 11 -14.04 -10.90 -14.53
CA CYS A 11 -13.60 -9.51 -14.68
C CYS A 11 -12.49 -9.30 -15.73
N SER A 12 -11.91 -10.38 -16.27
CA SER A 12 -10.66 -10.33 -17.04
C SER A 12 -10.79 -9.50 -18.32
N ASP A 13 -11.90 -9.62 -19.05
CA ASP A 13 -12.13 -8.89 -20.29
C ASP A 13 -12.22 -7.37 -20.05
N VAL A 14 -12.90 -6.98 -18.97
CA VAL A 14 -13.02 -5.58 -18.56
C VAL A 14 -11.67 -5.03 -18.11
N LEU A 15 -10.93 -5.77 -17.28
CA LEU A 15 -9.58 -5.38 -16.86
C LEU A 15 -8.64 -5.21 -18.05
N SER A 16 -8.66 -6.17 -18.99
CA SER A 16 -7.84 -6.14 -20.19
C SER A 16 -8.17 -4.91 -21.06
N LEU A 17 -9.45 -4.58 -21.20
CA LEU A 17 -9.87 -3.36 -21.88
C LEU A 17 -9.34 -2.12 -21.16
N ILE A 18 -9.48 -2.02 -19.83
CA ILE A 18 -9.00 -0.85 -19.08
C ILE A 18 -7.48 -0.67 -19.25
N LEU A 19 -6.72 -1.76 -19.25
CA LEU A 19 -5.28 -1.71 -19.51
C LEU A 19 -4.95 -1.28 -20.95
N GLN A 20 -5.75 -1.69 -21.93
CA GLN A 20 -5.63 -1.20 -23.31
C GLN A 20 -5.93 0.31 -23.38
N LEU A 21 -6.98 0.79 -22.69
CA LEU A 21 -7.31 2.22 -22.62
C LEU A 21 -6.17 3.05 -22.05
N ARG A 22 -5.45 2.52 -21.05
CA ARG A 22 -4.31 3.20 -20.42
C ARG A 22 -3.13 3.39 -21.37
N ASN A 23 -2.87 2.40 -22.23
CA ASN A 23 -1.68 2.37 -23.08
C ASN A 23 -1.94 2.90 -24.51
N SER A 24 -3.19 2.93 -24.95
CA SER A 24 -3.55 3.26 -26.33
C SER A 24 -3.73 4.76 -26.51
N ARG A 25 -3.14 5.29 -27.60
CA ARG A 25 -3.31 6.69 -28.01
C ARG A 25 -4.41 6.88 -29.06
N ASP A 26 -4.71 5.82 -29.79
CA ASP A 26 -5.69 5.82 -30.87
C ASP A 26 -6.87 4.90 -30.50
N LEU A 27 -7.85 5.50 -29.82
CA LEU A 27 -9.09 4.81 -29.44
C LEU A 27 -10.20 5.20 -30.42
N PRO A 28 -11.19 4.32 -30.63
CA PRO A 28 -12.34 4.59 -31.50
C PRO A 28 -13.09 5.87 -31.10
N ALA A 29 -14.04 6.30 -31.94
CA ALA A 29 -14.95 7.39 -31.59
C ALA A 29 -15.65 7.12 -30.24
N PRO A 30 -15.92 8.17 -29.43
CA PRO A 30 -16.39 7.99 -28.05
C PRO A 30 -17.68 7.17 -27.91
N ASP A 31 -18.63 7.34 -28.84
CA ASP A 31 -19.88 6.60 -28.87
C ASP A 31 -19.68 5.10 -29.16
N ILE A 32 -18.70 4.76 -29.99
CA ILE A 32 -18.33 3.38 -30.30
C ILE A 32 -17.65 2.74 -29.09
N LEU A 33 -16.70 3.47 -28.49
CA LEU A 33 -16.00 2.99 -27.31
C LEU A 33 -16.97 2.79 -26.14
N GLN A 34 -17.88 3.74 -25.90
CA GLN A 34 -18.86 3.68 -24.83
C GLN A 34 -19.77 2.46 -25.00
N ARG A 35 -20.33 2.24 -26.20
CA ARG A 35 -21.15 1.04 -26.49
C ARG A 35 -20.36 -0.25 -26.24
N ARG A 36 -19.11 -0.32 -26.67
CA ARG A 36 -18.24 -1.50 -26.47
C ARG A 36 -18.00 -1.77 -24.99
N VAL A 37 -17.69 -0.74 -24.22
CA VAL A 37 -17.42 -0.84 -22.79
C VAL A 37 -18.68 -1.27 -22.05
N LEU A 38 -19.82 -0.63 -22.33
CA LEU A 38 -21.12 -1.00 -21.75
C LEU A 38 -21.45 -2.48 -22.01
N GLY A 39 -21.30 -2.96 -23.25
CA GLY A 39 -21.54 -4.37 -23.59
C GLY A 39 -20.60 -5.36 -22.89
N LEU A 40 -19.35 -4.96 -22.63
CA LEU A 40 -18.41 -5.78 -21.85
C LEU A 40 -18.81 -5.85 -20.37
N PHE A 41 -19.28 -4.75 -19.78
CA PHE A 41 -19.80 -4.76 -18.41
C PHE A 41 -21.09 -5.58 -18.29
N GLU A 42 -21.97 -5.55 -19.29
CA GLU A 42 -23.16 -6.41 -19.33
C GLU A 42 -22.78 -7.90 -19.40
N THR A 43 -21.83 -8.23 -20.27
CA THR A 43 -21.30 -9.59 -20.42
C THR A 43 -20.64 -10.06 -19.12
N MET A 44 -19.86 -9.21 -18.46
CA MET A 44 -19.26 -9.48 -17.14
C MET A 44 -20.34 -9.82 -16.10
N MET A 45 -21.43 -9.04 -16.04
CA MET A 45 -22.53 -9.29 -15.11
C MET A 45 -23.27 -10.60 -15.41
N GLN A 46 -23.46 -10.93 -16.69
CA GLN A 46 -24.07 -12.19 -17.11
C GLN A 46 -23.18 -13.39 -16.74
N ASN A 47 -21.88 -13.32 -17.05
CA ASN A 47 -20.92 -14.37 -16.70
C ASN A 47 -20.83 -14.57 -15.18
N GLY A 48 -20.87 -13.49 -14.39
CA GLY A 48 -20.91 -13.57 -12.93
C GLY A 48 -22.15 -14.28 -12.38
N ARG A 49 -23.30 -14.03 -13.02
CA ARG A 49 -24.57 -14.70 -12.69
C ARG A 49 -24.52 -16.19 -13.01
N GLU A 50 -23.99 -16.56 -14.16
CA GLU A 50 -23.80 -17.96 -14.57
C GLU A 50 -22.83 -18.70 -13.65
N ALA A 51 -21.77 -18.01 -13.22
CA ALA A 51 -20.82 -18.49 -12.23
C ALA A 51 -21.37 -18.52 -10.79
N ARG A 52 -22.63 -18.12 -10.57
CA ARG A 52 -23.33 -18.07 -9.26
C ARG A 52 -22.61 -17.20 -8.22
N ILE A 53 -21.94 -16.15 -8.67
CA ILE A 53 -21.37 -15.13 -7.78
C ILE A 53 -22.53 -14.31 -7.19
N PRO A 54 -22.54 -14.02 -5.87
CA PRO A 54 -23.55 -13.16 -5.27
C PRO A 54 -23.68 -11.83 -6.01
N GLU A 55 -24.92 -11.39 -6.26
CA GLU A 55 -25.19 -10.18 -7.05
C GLU A 55 -24.51 -8.94 -6.47
N GLN A 56 -24.52 -8.80 -5.13
CA GLN A 56 -23.85 -7.69 -4.45
C GLN A 56 -22.33 -7.67 -4.71
N ASP A 57 -21.69 -8.84 -4.79
CA ASP A 57 -20.25 -8.94 -5.07
C ASP A 57 -19.94 -8.50 -6.50
N MET A 58 -20.81 -8.84 -7.45
CA MET A 58 -20.71 -8.39 -8.83
C MET A 58 -20.96 -6.88 -8.97
N ILE A 59 -21.92 -6.33 -8.22
CA ILE A 59 -22.18 -4.88 -8.18
C ILE A 59 -20.96 -4.14 -7.63
N ASP A 60 -20.37 -4.62 -6.53
CA ASP A 60 -19.21 -3.98 -5.90
C ASP A 60 -17.96 -4.07 -6.79
N ALA A 61 -17.76 -5.19 -7.50
CA ALA A 61 -16.69 -5.34 -8.50
C ALA A 61 -16.91 -4.44 -9.72
N LYS A 62 -18.15 -4.37 -10.23
CA LYS A 62 -18.55 -3.46 -11.32
C LYS A 62 -18.28 -2.01 -10.94
N PHE A 63 -18.56 -1.62 -9.69
CA PHE A 63 -18.30 -0.28 -9.19
C PHE A 63 -16.81 0.06 -9.24
N ALA A 64 -15.95 -0.82 -8.70
CA ALA A 64 -14.50 -0.62 -8.71
C ALA A 64 -13.94 -0.47 -10.13
N LEU A 65 -14.33 -1.37 -11.03
CA LEU A 65 -13.86 -1.38 -12.42
C LEU A 65 -14.37 -0.17 -13.21
N ALA A 66 -15.61 0.26 -13.01
CA ALA A 66 -16.16 1.45 -13.64
C ALA A 66 -15.42 2.72 -13.19
N ALA A 67 -15.21 2.87 -11.87
CA ALA A 67 -14.45 3.98 -11.32
C ALA A 67 -13.00 4.00 -11.87
N PHE A 68 -12.37 2.83 -11.99
CA PHE A 68 -11.02 2.73 -12.54
C PHE A 68 -10.98 3.05 -14.04
N ALA A 69 -11.92 2.55 -14.83
CA ALA A 69 -12.01 2.83 -16.27
C ALA A 69 -12.20 4.33 -16.55
N ASP A 70 -13.12 4.98 -15.83
CA ASP A 70 -13.36 6.42 -15.95
C ASP A 70 -12.11 7.23 -15.57
N GLU A 71 -11.42 6.83 -14.50
CA GLU A 71 -10.18 7.48 -14.09
C GLU A 71 -9.07 7.32 -15.13
N VAL A 72 -8.93 6.14 -15.75
CA VAL A 72 -7.96 5.92 -16.82
C VAL A 72 -8.24 6.83 -18.02
N ILE A 73 -9.50 6.94 -18.45
CA ILE A 73 -9.89 7.81 -19.55
C ILE A 73 -9.69 9.28 -19.20
N PHE A 74 -10.06 9.68 -17.98
CA PHE A 74 -9.87 11.05 -17.49
C PHE A 74 -8.40 11.49 -17.57
N ASN A 75 -7.48 10.60 -17.22
CA ASN A 75 -6.03 10.86 -17.26
C ASN A 75 -5.37 10.59 -18.62
N SER A 76 -6.14 10.12 -19.61
CA SER A 76 -5.61 9.83 -20.94
C SER A 76 -5.43 11.11 -21.78
N ASN A 77 -4.61 11.00 -22.83
CA ASN A 77 -4.45 12.01 -23.87
C ASN A 77 -5.41 11.79 -25.06
N TRP A 78 -6.39 10.89 -24.94
CA TRP A 78 -7.32 10.58 -26.02
C TRP A 78 -8.26 11.77 -26.26
N PRO A 79 -8.42 12.24 -27.53
CA PRO A 79 -9.26 13.40 -27.85
C PRO A 79 -10.72 13.25 -27.41
N GLY A 80 -11.22 12.01 -27.40
CA GLY A 80 -12.60 11.70 -27.03
C GLY A 80 -12.91 11.79 -25.53
N ARG A 81 -11.91 12.03 -24.67
CA ARG A 81 -12.10 12.06 -23.21
C ARG A 81 -13.17 13.06 -22.77
N THR A 82 -13.24 14.23 -23.39
CA THR A 82 -14.17 15.29 -22.98
C THR A 82 -15.62 14.85 -23.18
N GLN A 83 -15.90 14.16 -24.29
CA GLN A 83 -17.23 13.60 -24.55
C GLN A 83 -17.55 12.44 -23.59
N TRP A 84 -16.57 11.58 -23.29
CA TRP A 84 -16.73 10.52 -22.29
C TRP A 84 -17.12 11.08 -20.92
N LEU A 85 -16.44 12.14 -20.49
CA LEU A 85 -16.66 12.77 -19.18
C LEU A 85 -18.00 13.49 -19.05
N GLN A 86 -18.75 13.70 -20.15
CA GLN A 86 -20.13 14.19 -20.08
C GLN A 86 -21.10 13.13 -19.54
N ASN A 87 -20.78 11.84 -19.73
CA ASN A 87 -21.61 10.74 -19.27
C ASN A 87 -20.73 9.52 -18.89
N PRO A 88 -19.91 9.61 -17.83
CA PRO A 88 -18.97 8.56 -17.43
C PRO A 88 -19.70 7.31 -16.93
N LEU A 89 -19.00 6.17 -16.84
CA LEU A 89 -19.61 4.90 -16.42
C LEU A 89 -20.15 4.96 -14.99
N GLN A 90 -19.44 5.62 -14.08
CA GLN A 90 -19.90 5.83 -12.70
C GLN A 90 -21.27 6.51 -12.64
N PHE A 91 -21.53 7.45 -13.55
CA PHE A 91 -22.81 8.15 -13.63
C PHE A 91 -23.86 7.29 -14.31
N GLN A 92 -23.52 6.64 -15.43
CA GLN A 92 -24.45 5.76 -16.15
C GLN A 92 -24.92 4.57 -15.31
N PHE A 93 -24.04 3.95 -14.54
CA PHE A 93 -24.35 2.74 -13.77
C PHE A 93 -24.91 3.04 -12.39
N PHE A 94 -24.40 4.07 -11.70
CA PHE A 94 -24.68 4.29 -10.29
C PHE A 94 -25.30 5.66 -10.01
N GLN A 95 -25.42 6.53 -11.02
CA GLN A 95 -25.86 7.93 -10.87
C GLN A 95 -24.99 8.71 -9.87
N LEU A 96 -23.71 8.37 -9.80
CA LEU A 96 -22.73 8.97 -8.89
C LEU A 96 -21.60 9.65 -9.67
N ASN A 97 -21.19 10.83 -9.19
CA ASN A 97 -20.02 11.56 -9.70
C ASN A 97 -18.81 11.52 -8.75
N THR A 98 -18.94 10.84 -7.62
CA THR A 98 -17.94 10.77 -6.53
C THR A 98 -17.38 9.36 -6.35
N ALA A 99 -17.32 8.54 -7.41
CA ALA A 99 -16.85 7.16 -7.26
C ALA A 99 -15.39 7.07 -6.81
N GLY A 100 -14.58 8.10 -7.04
CA GLY A 100 -13.22 8.21 -6.48
C GLY A 100 -13.16 8.20 -4.96
N ASP A 101 -14.19 8.72 -4.27
CA ASP A 101 -14.35 8.62 -2.82
C ASP A 101 -15.07 7.35 -2.41
N GLY A 102 -16.16 7.03 -3.14
CA GLY A 102 -16.98 5.85 -2.92
C GLY A 102 -16.20 4.54 -3.03
N PHE A 103 -15.16 4.49 -3.87
CA PHE A 103 -14.27 3.35 -4.00
C PHE A 103 -13.62 3.00 -2.65
N PHE A 104 -13.05 3.99 -1.97
CA PHE A 104 -12.40 3.76 -0.68
C PHE A 104 -13.41 3.52 0.43
N ALA A 105 -14.59 4.14 0.38
CA ALA A 105 -15.65 3.85 1.33
C ALA A 105 -16.14 2.39 1.22
N ASN A 106 -16.33 1.89 -0.01
CA ASN A 106 -16.69 0.50 -0.26
C ASN A 106 -15.56 -0.45 0.17
N LEU A 107 -14.31 -0.11 -0.14
CA LEU A 107 -13.15 -0.86 0.30
C LEU A 107 -13.05 -0.94 1.83
N ASP A 108 -13.30 0.17 2.53
CA ASP A 108 -13.31 0.22 3.98
C ASP A 108 -14.40 -0.68 4.57
N ASN A 109 -15.58 -0.73 3.93
CA ASN A 109 -16.68 -1.62 4.30
C ASN A 109 -16.37 -3.11 4.05
N LEU A 110 -15.51 -3.43 3.07
CA LEU A 110 -15.10 -4.81 2.81
C LEU A 110 -14.20 -5.34 3.94
N TYR A 111 -13.44 -4.47 4.62
CA TYR A 111 -12.72 -4.88 5.82
C TYR A 111 -13.69 -5.38 6.89
N GLY A 112 -13.42 -6.56 7.43
CA GLY A 112 -14.25 -7.20 8.46
C GLY A 112 -15.37 -8.11 7.91
N GLN A 113 -15.68 -8.06 6.61
CA GLN A 113 -16.63 -9.00 6.00
C GLN A 113 -15.94 -10.31 5.64
N ARG A 114 -16.11 -11.34 6.48
CA ARG A 114 -15.56 -12.67 6.20
C ARG A 114 -16.23 -13.28 4.96
N GLY A 115 -15.42 -13.80 4.03
CA GLY A 115 -15.89 -14.51 2.85
C GLY A 115 -16.08 -13.66 1.58
N ARG A 116 -15.78 -12.36 1.63
CA ARG A 116 -15.85 -11.45 0.46
C ARG A 116 -14.47 -11.04 -0.09
N ASN A 117 -13.47 -11.87 0.17
CA ASN A 117 -12.07 -11.58 -0.20
C ASN A 117 -11.88 -11.44 -1.71
N HIS A 118 -12.66 -12.16 -2.52
CA HIS A 118 -12.67 -12.08 -3.98
C HIS A 118 -13.08 -10.69 -4.49
N VAL A 119 -13.93 -9.95 -3.76
CA VAL A 119 -14.26 -8.55 -4.10
C VAL A 119 -13.09 -7.64 -3.73
N ALA A 120 -12.55 -7.77 -2.52
CA ALA A 120 -11.40 -6.98 -2.07
C ALA A 120 -10.18 -7.15 -2.99
N GLN A 121 -10.01 -8.34 -3.58
CA GLN A 121 -9.05 -8.65 -4.62
C GLN A 121 -9.20 -7.81 -5.89
N ILE A 122 -10.43 -7.59 -6.37
CA ILE A 122 -10.68 -6.70 -7.52
C ILE A 122 -10.32 -5.26 -7.19
N TYR A 123 -10.64 -4.79 -5.98
CA TYR A 123 -10.24 -3.45 -5.52
C TYR A 123 -8.72 -3.33 -5.42
N PHE A 124 -8.05 -4.33 -4.84
CA PHE A 124 -6.60 -4.40 -4.76
C PHE A 124 -5.97 -4.35 -6.15
N LEU A 125 -6.51 -5.09 -7.12
CA LEU A 125 -6.01 -5.10 -8.49
C LEU A 125 -6.15 -3.71 -9.14
N CYS A 126 -7.28 -3.02 -8.97
CA CYS A 126 -7.44 -1.64 -9.46
C CYS A 126 -6.38 -0.71 -8.87
N LEU A 127 -6.12 -0.81 -7.56
CA LEU A 127 -5.08 -0.02 -6.88
C LEU A 127 -3.67 -0.35 -7.39
N ALA A 128 -3.34 -1.64 -7.51
CA ALA A 128 -2.05 -2.10 -8.03
C ALA A 128 -1.81 -1.66 -9.48
N LEU A 129 -2.87 -1.51 -10.27
CA LEU A 129 -2.83 -1.01 -11.65
C LEU A 129 -2.81 0.53 -11.75
N GLY A 130 -2.81 1.24 -10.62
CA GLY A 130 -2.59 2.68 -10.54
C GLY A 130 -3.84 3.52 -10.28
N PHE A 131 -4.95 2.92 -9.83
CA PHE A 131 -6.09 3.70 -9.35
C PHE A 131 -5.70 4.53 -8.12
N GLN A 132 -6.06 5.81 -8.12
CA GLN A 132 -5.74 6.76 -7.05
C GLN A 132 -7.00 7.34 -6.40
N GLY A 133 -8.08 7.57 -7.17
CA GLY A 133 -9.31 8.21 -6.72
C GLY A 133 -9.05 9.50 -5.93
N LYS A 134 -9.66 9.59 -4.75
CA LYS A 134 -9.54 10.75 -3.83
C LYS A 134 -8.10 11.13 -3.44
N TYR A 135 -7.15 10.20 -3.52
CA TYR A 135 -5.75 10.45 -3.13
C TYR A 135 -4.96 11.21 -4.20
N ARG A 136 -5.46 11.34 -5.43
CA ARG A 136 -4.79 12.11 -6.48
C ARG A 136 -4.63 13.59 -6.10
N LEU A 137 -5.66 14.19 -5.52
CA LEU A 137 -5.63 15.60 -5.10
C LEU A 137 -4.75 15.83 -3.86
N ARG A 138 -4.48 14.78 -3.08
CA ARG A 138 -3.66 14.82 -1.86
C ARG A 138 -2.21 14.45 -2.11
N GLN A 139 -1.71 14.60 -3.34
CA GLN A 139 -0.34 14.21 -3.72
C GLN A 139 0.01 12.76 -3.31
N GLN A 140 -0.97 11.86 -3.33
CA GLN A 140 -0.84 10.44 -2.95
C GLN A 140 -0.51 10.17 -1.48
N GLU A 141 -0.60 11.17 -0.60
CA GLU A 141 -0.39 10.97 0.84
C GLU A 141 -1.37 9.95 1.42
N GLY A 142 -0.83 8.85 1.95
CA GLY A 142 -1.61 7.76 2.55
C GLY A 142 -2.10 6.68 1.58
N LEU A 143 -1.98 6.85 0.26
CA LEU A 143 -2.38 5.82 -0.71
C LEU A 143 -1.53 4.55 -0.56
N GLY A 144 -0.22 4.69 -0.35
CA GLY A 144 0.68 3.55 -0.16
C GLY A 144 0.30 2.68 1.04
N ALA A 145 -0.10 3.30 2.16
CA ALA A 145 -0.56 2.59 3.35
C ALA A 145 -1.86 1.82 3.11
N VAL A 146 -2.78 2.39 2.31
CA VAL A 146 -4.02 1.70 1.91
C VAL A 146 -3.69 0.49 1.04
N ILE A 147 -2.83 0.64 0.03
CA ILE A 147 -2.42 -0.46 -0.85
C ILE A 147 -1.78 -1.61 -0.05
N GLU A 148 -0.90 -1.28 0.89
CA GLU A 148 -0.28 -2.26 1.78
C GLU A 148 -1.31 -2.95 2.69
N GLY A 149 -2.24 -2.20 3.27
CA GLY A 149 -3.31 -2.75 4.11
C GLY A 149 -4.20 -3.75 3.36
N VAL A 150 -4.67 -3.37 2.17
CA VAL A 150 -5.50 -4.26 1.34
C VAL A 150 -4.70 -5.46 0.86
N GLY A 151 -3.46 -5.25 0.42
CA GLY A 151 -2.57 -6.31 -0.04
C GLY A 151 -2.33 -7.38 1.03
N ASN A 152 -2.08 -6.96 2.27
CA ASN A 152 -1.94 -7.87 3.40
C ASN A 152 -3.25 -8.62 3.71
N TYR A 153 -4.39 -7.92 3.68
CA TYR A 153 -5.71 -8.53 3.89
C TYR A 153 -6.00 -9.62 2.85
N VAL A 154 -5.74 -9.33 1.58
CA VAL A 154 -5.91 -10.28 0.47
C VAL A 154 -4.94 -11.45 0.59
N ALA A 155 -3.65 -11.20 0.87
CA ALA A 155 -2.63 -12.25 0.97
C ALA A 155 -2.92 -13.25 2.11
N VAL A 156 -3.39 -12.75 3.26
CA VAL A 156 -3.81 -13.61 4.39
C VAL A 156 -4.99 -14.50 3.98
N SER A 157 -5.91 -13.96 3.19
CA SER A 157 -7.12 -14.67 2.78
C SER A 157 -6.92 -15.81 1.78
N GLU A 158 -5.86 -15.75 0.96
CA GLU A 158 -5.49 -16.80 0.02
C GLU A 158 -4.65 -17.92 0.66
N GLY A 159 -4.45 -17.86 1.98
CA GLY A 159 -3.88 -18.97 2.75
C GLY A 159 -2.40 -19.22 2.47
N GLY A 160 -1.61 -18.16 2.21
CA GLY A 160 -0.18 -18.29 1.94
C GLY A 160 0.15 -19.20 0.75
N GLY A 161 -0.83 -19.43 -0.14
CA GLY A 161 -0.76 -20.35 -1.25
C GLY A 161 -0.29 -19.65 -2.51
N ASP A 162 0.89 -20.06 -2.95
CA ASP A 162 1.68 -19.60 -4.09
C ASP A 162 2.16 -18.15 -3.97
N VAL A 163 3.35 -18.01 -3.39
CA VAL A 163 4.09 -16.75 -3.45
C VAL A 163 4.39 -16.49 -4.92
N LEU A 164 3.57 -15.68 -5.60
CA LEU A 164 3.69 -15.37 -7.03
C LEU A 164 5.09 -14.82 -7.40
N ALA A 165 5.82 -14.31 -6.40
CA ALA A 165 7.23 -13.95 -6.53
C ALA A 165 7.97 -14.19 -5.20
N PRO A 166 8.51 -15.40 -4.96
CA PRO A 166 9.23 -15.75 -3.72
C PRO A 166 10.44 -14.85 -3.46
N ASN A 167 11.00 -14.29 -4.55
CA ASN A 167 12.12 -13.36 -4.57
C ASN A 167 11.71 -11.97 -5.10
N ALA A 168 10.46 -11.52 -4.92
CA ALA A 168 10.11 -10.12 -5.16
C ALA A 168 10.71 -9.23 -4.07
N GLU A 169 12.04 -9.12 -4.08
CA GLU A 169 12.71 -7.98 -3.49
C GLU A 169 12.18 -6.75 -4.25
N ARG A 170 11.43 -5.89 -3.55
CA ARG A 170 10.91 -4.64 -4.11
C ARG A 170 12.10 -3.78 -4.51
N LYS A 171 12.50 -3.85 -5.78
CA LYS A 171 13.42 -2.91 -6.39
C LYS A 171 12.60 -1.71 -6.87
N ASP A 172 12.56 -0.71 -6.00
CA ASP A 172 12.31 0.71 -6.28
C ASP A 172 10.85 1.21 -6.18
N GLY A 173 10.67 2.30 -5.42
CA GLY A 173 9.43 3.06 -5.33
C GLY A 173 9.25 3.79 -3.99
N GLY A 174 10.01 4.88 -3.80
CA GLY A 174 10.12 5.60 -2.53
C GLY A 174 8.79 6.05 -1.91
N ALA A 175 8.52 5.53 -0.72
CA ALA A 175 7.66 6.16 0.27
C ALA A 175 8.37 5.98 1.59
N GLY A 176 8.63 7.10 2.28
CA GLY A 176 9.41 7.17 3.51
C GLY A 176 8.81 6.30 4.61
N ALA A 177 9.22 5.04 4.67
CA ALA A 177 9.40 4.41 5.95
C ALA A 177 10.50 5.22 6.64
N VAL A 178 10.12 5.99 7.66
CA VAL A 178 11.07 6.44 8.69
C VAL A 178 11.69 5.16 9.23
N ARG A 179 12.77 4.72 8.59
CA ARG A 179 13.63 3.66 9.10
C ARG A 179 14.04 4.17 10.45
N ARG A 180 13.64 3.46 11.49
CA ARG A 180 14.11 3.73 12.84
C ARG A 180 15.58 3.31 12.86
N GLU A 181 16.44 4.22 12.42
CA GLU A 181 17.91 4.16 12.42
C GLU A 181 18.41 4.08 13.88
N LEU A 182 18.11 3.00 14.60
CA LEU A 182 18.54 2.84 16.00
C LEU A 182 19.08 1.43 16.21
N PRO A 183 20.36 1.23 15.84
CA PRO A 183 21.26 0.56 16.78
C PRO A 183 22.56 1.33 17.06
N TYR A 184 22.97 2.32 16.26
CA TYR A 184 24.27 2.98 16.45
C TYR A 184 24.33 3.98 17.61
N LEU A 185 23.28 4.77 17.83
CA LEU A 185 23.24 5.73 18.96
C LEU A 185 23.25 5.02 20.32
N ALA A 186 22.59 3.86 20.42
CA ALA A 186 22.59 3.06 21.64
C ALA A 186 23.97 2.47 21.94
N ILE A 187 24.68 1.98 20.90
CA ILE A 187 26.06 1.48 21.03
C ILE A 187 27.01 2.61 21.41
N ALA A 188 26.88 3.79 20.80
CA ALA A 188 27.69 4.97 21.11
C ALA A 188 27.50 5.46 22.55
N LEU A 189 26.24 5.52 23.03
CA LEU A 189 25.93 5.83 24.43
C LEU A 189 26.52 4.80 25.39
N GLY A 190 26.41 3.50 25.06
CA GLY A 190 27.00 2.43 25.86
C GLY A 190 28.53 2.57 26.00
N LEU A 191 29.23 2.85 24.90
CA LEU A 191 30.68 3.06 24.90
C LEU A 191 31.09 4.30 25.70
N LEU A 192 30.32 5.39 25.60
CA LEU A 192 30.59 6.62 26.34
C LEU A 192 30.45 6.40 27.85
N VAL A 193 29.39 5.72 28.28
CA VAL A 193 29.18 5.37 29.70
C VAL A 193 30.32 4.48 30.21
N LEU A 194 30.73 3.47 29.44
CA LEU A 194 31.85 2.59 29.80
C LEU A 194 33.16 3.39 29.98
N ALA A 195 33.48 4.29 29.05
CA ALA A 195 34.69 5.11 29.12
C ALA A 195 34.72 6.01 30.36
N VAL A 196 33.59 6.63 30.70
CA VAL A 196 33.47 7.46 31.92
C VAL A 196 33.68 6.61 33.17
N LEU A 197 33.09 5.42 33.22
CA LEU A 197 33.21 4.50 34.36
C LEU A 197 34.67 4.07 34.59
N VAL A 198 35.40 3.74 33.52
CA VAL A 198 36.83 3.41 33.58
C VAL A 198 37.64 4.57 34.14
N VAL A 199 37.41 5.81 33.67
CA VAL A 199 38.12 6.99 34.16
C VAL A 199 37.85 7.23 35.65
N ILE A 200 36.61 7.05 36.11
CA ILE A 200 36.24 7.20 37.53
C ILE A 200 36.97 6.16 38.38
N VAL A 201 36.96 4.89 37.99
CA VAL A 201 37.68 3.83 38.72
C VAL A 201 39.16 4.12 38.78
N LEU A 202 39.77 4.54 37.66
CA LEU A 202 41.20 4.83 37.58
C LEU A 202 41.56 6.04 38.47
N ARG A 203 40.70 7.06 38.53
CA ARG A 203 40.86 8.20 39.46
C ARG A 203 40.76 7.79 40.92
N LEU A 204 39.85 6.87 41.26
CA LEU A 204 39.71 6.37 42.63
C LEU A 204 40.92 5.56 43.08
N VAL A 205 41.45 4.69 42.21
CA VAL A 205 42.66 3.90 42.48
C VAL A 205 43.88 4.80 42.67
N VAL A 206 44.05 5.79 41.78
CA VAL A 206 45.16 6.76 41.90
C VAL A 206 45.03 7.60 43.18
N ALA A 207 43.81 7.98 43.57
CA ALA A 207 43.58 8.73 44.80
C ALA A 207 43.91 7.89 46.05
N SER A 208 43.55 6.60 46.08
CA SER A 208 43.89 5.72 47.19
C SER A 208 45.41 5.49 47.31
N ASP A 209 46.12 5.40 46.18
CA ASP A 209 47.58 5.25 46.19
C ASP A 209 48.29 6.56 46.61
N ALA A 210 47.73 7.72 46.24
CA ALA A 210 48.27 9.02 46.62
C ALA A 210 48.19 9.30 48.12
N GLU A 211 47.10 8.91 48.78
CA GLU A 211 46.97 9.00 50.24
C GLU A 211 47.98 8.10 50.97
N GLY A 212 48.23 6.89 50.45
CA GLY A 212 49.21 5.96 51.01
C GLY A 212 50.66 6.49 50.97
N VAL A 213 51.05 7.16 49.89
CA VAL A 213 52.40 7.76 49.77
C VAL A 213 52.53 9.01 50.64
N ALA A 214 51.48 9.84 50.73
CA ALA A 214 51.48 11.02 51.59
C ALA A 214 51.64 10.66 53.08
N ASP A 215 50.99 9.59 53.53
CA ASP A 215 51.14 9.09 54.91
C ASP A 215 52.53 8.52 55.18
N GLN A 216 53.16 7.85 54.20
CA GLN A 216 54.54 7.36 54.35
C GLN A 216 55.56 8.51 54.44
N ILE A 217 55.41 9.56 53.63
CA ILE A 217 56.27 10.75 53.70
C ILE A 217 56.12 11.45 55.06
N LYS A 218 54.88 11.59 55.55
CA LYS A 218 54.60 12.21 56.85
C LYS A 218 55.19 11.41 58.01
N LYS A 219 55.15 10.09 57.92
CA LYS A 219 55.75 9.17 58.91
C LYS A 219 57.28 9.30 58.95
N LEU A 220 57.93 9.35 57.79
CA LEU A 220 59.39 9.55 57.68
C LEU A 220 59.84 10.92 58.20
N ILE A 221 59.07 11.98 57.97
CA ILE A 221 59.36 13.32 58.51
C ILE A 221 59.18 13.35 60.04
N SER A 222 58.15 12.67 60.58
CA SER A 222 57.89 12.61 62.03
C SER A 222 58.87 11.77 62.84
N THR A 223 59.65 10.88 62.19
CA THR A 223 60.69 10.07 62.85
C THR A 223 62.06 10.78 62.84
N GLY A 224 62.20 11.90 62.13
CA GLY A 224 63.46 12.66 61.99
C GLY A 224 63.63 13.88 62.89
N THR A 225 62.75 14.12 63.86
CA THR A 225 62.86 15.15 64.91
C THR A 225 62.75 14.51 66.28
#